data_AF-A0A433C9N4-F1
#
_entry.id   AF-A0A433C9N4-F1
#
_cell.length_a   1.000
_cell.length_b   1.000
_cell.length_c   1.000
_cell.angle_alpha   90.00
_cell.angle_beta   90.00
_cell.angle_gamma   90.00
#
_symmetry.space_group_name_H-M   'P 1'
#
loop_
_entity.id
_entity.type
_entity.pdbx_description
1 polymer ?
#
loop_
_entity_poly.entity_id
_entity_poly.type
_entity_poly.pdbx_seq_one_letter_code
_entity_poly.pdbx_strand_id
1 'polypeptide(L)'
;MSRRSKPSRWRVLIGVFDLIALLPWWLSIAAAIVGFGWLRHMAQSQVASPHPGLQELLLGALVQGGQYAVAVLFLAAGGISYMARAHRKQLLINTRTRDRLAAISWQDFELLVGEAYRRKGFAVQELGGEGPDGGIDLVLRRDGEKVFVQCKHWKATSVGVDVVRQIFGVMAAHGATGCVVVTSGSYTSAALDFARGRNVDLIDGPKLLKMMEQSDPATAGEHSTPPSEEHHAEPGLSKTFHRSTPQLTPRCPLCQSAMAKRTARKGPNAGQEFWGCTRYPDCRGTR
;
A
#
# COMPACT_ATOMS: atom_id res chain seq x y z
N MET A 1 -14.88 -4.59 27.75
CA MET A 1 -14.45 -3.20 28.04
C MET A 1 -13.41 -2.79 27.01
N SER A 2 -13.81 -1.97 26.02
CA SER A 2 -12.94 -1.54 24.92
C SER A 2 -12.03 -0.39 25.36
N ARG A 3 -10.73 -0.66 25.49
CA ARG A 3 -9.72 0.40 25.63
C ARG A 3 -9.64 1.20 24.33
N ARG A 4 -10.36 2.32 24.24
CA ARG A 4 -10.08 3.38 23.25
C ARG A 4 -8.67 3.90 23.52
N SER A 5 -7.71 3.48 22.71
CA SER A 5 -6.36 4.05 22.73
C SER A 5 -6.44 5.51 22.24
N LYS A 6 -5.99 6.44 23.08
CA LYS A 6 -5.86 7.86 22.70
C LYS A 6 -4.92 7.95 21.49
N PRO A 7 -5.25 8.71 20.43
CA PRO A 7 -4.32 8.93 19.33
C PRO A 7 -3.07 9.63 19.88
N SER A 8 -1.90 9.02 19.71
CA SER A 8 -0.63 9.64 20.07
C SER A 8 -0.47 10.94 19.25
N ARG A 9 -0.05 12.04 19.89
CA ARG A 9 0.18 13.34 19.22
C ARG A 9 1.10 13.21 17.99
N TRP A 10 2.00 12.22 18.01
CA TRP A 10 2.85 11.81 16.90
C TRP A 10 2.07 11.33 15.67
N ARG A 11 0.97 10.57 15.85
CA ARG A 11 0.15 10.08 14.72
C ARG A 11 -0.64 11.21 14.04
N VAL A 12 -0.96 12.27 14.78
CA VAL A 12 -1.58 13.49 14.23
C VAL A 12 -0.56 14.31 13.45
N LEU A 13 0.66 14.49 13.99
CA LEU A 13 1.73 15.20 13.31
C LEU A 13 2.19 14.49 12.02
N ILE A 14 2.34 13.16 12.07
CA ILE A 14 2.63 12.34 10.88
C ILE A 14 1.49 12.45 9.87
N GLY A 15 0.22 12.45 10.33
CA GLY A 15 -0.93 12.65 9.46
C GLY A 15 -0.97 14.02 8.78
N VAL A 16 -0.52 15.09 9.44
CA VAL A 16 -0.40 16.43 8.85
C VAL A 16 0.73 16.46 7.81
N PHE A 17 1.85 15.80 8.08
CA PHE A 17 2.96 15.70 7.13
C PHE A 17 2.60 14.88 5.89
N ASP A 18 1.88 13.76 6.06
CA ASP A 18 1.30 12.97 4.97
C ASP A 18 0.27 13.77 4.19
N LEU A 19 -0.58 14.56 4.87
CA LEU A 19 -1.55 15.45 4.22
C LEU A 19 -0.83 16.48 3.35
N ILE A 20 0.26 17.08 3.85
CA ILE A 20 1.11 18.03 3.11
C ILE A 20 1.85 17.36 1.95
N ALA A 21 2.25 16.09 2.08
CA ALA A 21 2.86 15.31 1.01
C ALA A 21 1.85 14.87 -0.07
N LEU A 22 0.57 14.72 0.29
CA LEU A 22 -0.55 14.48 -0.63
C LEU A 22 -1.04 15.77 -1.32
N LEU A 23 -0.68 16.94 -0.78
CA LEU A 23 -1.07 18.20 -1.37
C LEU A 23 -0.34 18.41 -2.70
N PRO A 24 -1.08 18.70 -3.78
CA PRO A 24 -0.46 18.99 -5.06
C PRO A 24 0.53 20.16 -4.94
N TRP A 25 1.65 20.09 -5.67
CA TRP A 25 2.66 21.17 -5.72
C TRP A 25 2.07 22.55 -6.03
N TRP A 26 0.94 22.61 -6.75
CA TRP A 26 0.23 23.86 -7.01
C TRP A 26 -0.41 24.47 -5.75
N LEU A 27 -0.79 23.67 -4.75
CA LEU A 27 -1.31 24.17 -3.50
C LEU A 27 -0.21 24.78 -2.62
N SER A 28 1.01 24.25 -2.65
CA SER A 28 2.17 24.91 -2.01
C SER A 28 2.47 26.27 -2.65
N ILE A 29 2.33 26.38 -3.98
CA ILE A 29 2.49 27.67 -4.69
C ILE A 29 1.34 28.61 -4.33
N ALA A 30 0.09 28.14 -4.31
CA ALA A 30 -1.06 28.95 -3.92
C ALA A 30 -0.94 29.46 -2.47
N ALA A 31 -0.51 28.59 -1.54
CA ALA A 31 -0.24 28.97 -0.16
C ALA A 31 0.90 30.00 -0.05
N ALA A 32 1.94 29.89 -0.88
CA ALA A 32 3.01 30.89 -0.96
C ALA A 32 2.47 32.25 -1.39
N ILE A 33 1.63 32.29 -2.44
CA ILE A 33 1.04 33.52 -2.97
C ILE A 33 0.11 34.17 -1.94
N VAL A 34 -0.78 33.38 -1.31
CA VAL A 34 -1.72 33.86 -0.30
C VAL A 34 -0.97 34.34 0.96
N GLY A 35 0.00 33.57 1.44
CA GLY A 35 0.83 33.95 2.59
C GLY A 35 1.65 35.21 2.33
N PHE A 36 2.25 35.34 1.15
CA PHE A 36 2.98 36.54 0.75
C PHE A 36 2.06 37.76 0.65
N GLY A 37 0.88 37.62 0.03
CA GLY A 37 -0.13 38.68 -0.06
C GLY A 37 -0.62 39.15 1.30
N TRP A 38 -0.90 38.21 2.22
CA TRP A 38 -1.33 38.52 3.59
C TRP A 38 -0.22 39.27 4.36
N LEU A 39 1.01 38.76 4.35
CA LEU A 39 2.13 39.40 5.05
C LEU A 39 2.42 40.79 4.50
N ARG A 40 2.34 40.96 3.17
CA ARG A 40 2.48 42.27 2.52
C ARG A 40 1.37 43.24 2.94
N HIS A 41 0.13 42.77 3.02
CA HIS A 41 -1.00 43.59 3.48
C HIS A 41 -0.86 44.00 4.95
N MET A 42 -0.38 43.09 5.81
CA MET A 42 -0.06 43.41 7.21
C MET A 42 1.11 44.38 7.34
N ALA A 43 2.15 44.23 6.52
CA ALA A 43 3.28 45.15 6.50
C ALA A 43 2.87 46.56 6.05
N GLN A 44 1.92 46.68 5.10
CA GLN A 44 1.40 47.95 4.62
C GLN A 44 0.38 48.61 5.56
N SER A 45 -0.25 47.85 6.45
CA SER A 45 -1.22 48.37 7.43
C SER A 45 -0.57 48.83 8.74
N GLN A 46 0.74 48.65 8.91
CA GLN A 46 1.47 49.31 9.99
C GLN A 46 1.68 50.79 9.64
N VAL A 47 0.89 51.65 10.26
CA VAL A 47 1.08 53.10 10.22
C VAL A 47 2.39 53.41 10.93
N ALA A 48 3.37 53.96 10.21
CA ALA A 48 4.67 54.30 10.77
C ALA A 48 4.52 55.38 11.85
N SER A 49 4.86 55.03 13.10
CA SER A 49 5.04 55.99 14.18
C SER A 49 6.16 56.98 13.79
N PRO A 50 6.00 58.30 13.99
CA PRO A 50 7.00 59.30 13.59
C PRO A 50 8.36 59.13 14.29
N HIS A 51 8.41 58.45 15.43
CA HIS A 51 9.64 58.03 16.12
C HIS A 51 9.54 56.56 16.56
N PRO A 52 9.93 55.61 15.71
CA PRO A 52 9.86 54.19 16.06
C PRO A 52 10.90 53.84 17.12
N GLY A 53 10.47 53.10 18.15
CA GLY A 53 11.38 52.52 19.13
C GLY A 53 12.22 51.38 18.53
N LEU A 54 13.33 51.02 19.18
CA LEU A 54 14.23 49.95 18.73
C LEU A 54 13.49 48.61 18.52
N GLN A 55 12.49 48.33 19.36
CA GLN A 55 11.65 47.12 19.26
C GLN A 55 10.73 47.13 18.02
N GLU A 56 10.16 48.28 17.63
CA GLU A 56 9.35 48.41 16.41
C GLU A 56 10.19 48.29 15.15
N LEU A 57 11.41 48.84 15.17
CA LEU A 57 12.37 48.73 14.08
C LEU A 57 12.78 47.28 13.83
N LEU A 58 13.06 46.53 14.91
CA LEU A 58 13.39 45.09 14.85
C LEU A 58 12.20 44.25 14.36
N LEU A 59 10.98 44.52 14.84
CA LEU A 59 9.78 43.81 14.38
C LEU A 59 9.50 44.08 12.90
N GLY A 60 9.60 45.35 12.47
CA GLY A 60 9.42 45.75 11.08
C GLY A 60 10.42 45.06 10.15
N ALA A 61 11.70 45.03 10.53
CA ALA A 61 12.75 44.32 9.79
C ALA A 61 12.48 42.80 9.71
N LEU A 62 12.00 42.18 10.80
CA LEU A 62 11.62 40.76 10.81
C LEU A 62 10.41 40.46 9.91
N VAL A 63 9.39 41.31 9.90
CA VAL A 63 8.20 41.15 9.04
C VAL A 63 8.58 41.35 7.57
N GLN A 64 9.38 42.38 7.28
CA GLN A 64 9.79 42.75 5.93
C GLN A 64 10.83 41.78 5.34
N GLY A 65 11.68 41.17 6.17
CA GLY A 65 12.56 40.07 5.77
C GLY A 65 11.84 38.71 5.74
N GLY A 66 10.92 38.48 6.68
CA GLY A 66 10.19 37.22 6.85
C GLY A 66 9.28 36.86 5.68
N GLN A 67 8.72 37.85 4.98
CA GLN A 67 7.88 37.60 3.79
C GLN A 67 8.62 36.84 2.68
N TYR A 68 9.90 37.12 2.47
CA TYR A 68 10.71 36.45 1.46
C TYR A 68 11.13 35.06 1.93
N ALA A 69 11.47 34.92 3.21
CA ALA A 69 11.82 33.63 3.80
C ALA A 69 10.66 32.62 3.70
N VAL A 70 9.43 33.06 3.99
CA VAL A 70 8.23 32.22 3.88
C VAL A 70 7.96 31.84 2.42
N ALA A 71 8.01 32.80 1.49
CA ALA A 71 7.81 32.53 0.07
C ALA A 71 8.85 31.54 -0.49
N VAL A 72 10.13 31.73 -0.16
CA VAL A 72 11.22 30.82 -0.57
C VAL A 72 11.02 29.43 0.03
N LEU A 73 10.62 29.32 1.29
CA LEU A 73 10.35 28.03 1.95
C LEU A 73 9.23 27.26 1.22
N PHE A 74 8.11 27.89 0.91
CA PHE A 74 7.00 27.23 0.22
C PHE A 74 7.34 26.91 -1.25
N LEU A 75 8.09 27.76 -1.94
CA LEU A 75 8.57 27.47 -3.30
C LEU A 75 9.56 26.31 -3.31
N ALA A 76 10.50 26.27 -2.36
CA ALA A 76 11.43 25.16 -2.20
C ALA A 76 10.69 23.86 -1.89
N ALA A 77 9.71 23.89 -0.97
CA ALA A 77 8.87 22.73 -0.67
C ALA A 77 8.07 22.25 -1.89
N GLY A 78 7.49 23.18 -2.67
CA GLY A 78 6.79 22.87 -3.92
C GLY A 78 7.72 22.26 -4.97
N GLY A 79 8.94 22.79 -5.12
CA GLY A 79 9.97 22.27 -6.01
C GLY A 79 10.42 20.86 -5.63
N ILE A 80 10.69 20.61 -4.35
CA ILE A 80 11.03 19.28 -3.83
C ILE A 80 9.88 18.30 -4.07
N SER A 81 8.63 18.69 -3.82
CA SER A 81 7.44 17.86 -4.08
C SER A 81 7.28 17.53 -5.57
N TYR A 82 7.47 18.52 -6.45
CA TYR A 82 7.45 18.31 -7.90
C TYR A 82 8.54 17.34 -8.35
N MET A 83 9.78 17.54 -7.90
CA MET A 83 10.91 16.67 -8.24
C MET A 83 10.69 15.24 -7.72
N ALA A 84 10.22 15.07 -6.48
CA ALA A 84 9.90 13.75 -5.93
C ALA A 84 8.80 13.04 -6.74
N ARG A 85 7.77 13.76 -7.20
CA ARG A 85 6.71 13.20 -8.05
C ARG A 85 7.20 12.85 -9.44
N ALA A 86 8.07 13.68 -10.02
CA ALA A 86 8.71 13.41 -11.31
C ALA A 86 9.62 12.18 -11.23
N HIS A 87 10.42 12.06 -10.16
CA HIS A 87 11.30 10.92 -9.92
C HIS A 87 10.50 9.61 -9.78
N ARG A 88 9.43 9.59 -8.96
CA ARG A 88 8.52 8.44 -8.81
C ARG A 88 7.96 7.95 -10.15
N LYS A 89 7.51 8.88 -11.00
CA LYS A 89 6.99 8.55 -12.33
C LYS A 89 8.08 7.99 -13.26
N GLN A 90 9.27 8.58 -13.24
CA GLN A 90 10.41 8.14 -14.05
C GLN A 90 10.88 6.74 -13.67
N LEU A 91 10.90 6.41 -12.37
CA LEU A 91 11.26 5.06 -11.89
C LEU A 91 10.33 3.98 -12.44
N LEU A 92 9.00 4.21 -12.44
CA LEU A 92 8.05 3.26 -13.01
C LEU A 92 8.25 3.04 -14.52
N ILE A 93 8.48 4.12 -15.29
CA ILE A 93 8.64 4.04 -16.74
C ILE A 93 9.94 3.32 -17.10
N ASN A 94 11.03 3.63 -16.39
CA ASN A 94 12.34 3.10 -16.71
C ASN A 94 12.56 1.66 -16.21
N THR A 95 11.77 1.19 -15.23
CA THR A 95 11.96 -0.11 -14.57
C THR A 95 10.91 -1.14 -15.02
N ARG A 96 10.84 -1.41 -16.32
CA ARG A 96 9.92 -2.41 -16.91
C ARG A 96 10.52 -3.80 -17.13
N THR A 97 11.80 -4.00 -16.80
CA THR A 97 12.48 -5.30 -16.96
C THR A 97 13.01 -5.83 -15.63
N ARG A 98 13.13 -7.15 -15.52
CA ARG A 98 13.65 -7.82 -14.32
C ARG A 98 15.06 -7.36 -13.96
N ASP A 99 15.93 -7.21 -14.96
CA ASP A 99 17.32 -6.82 -14.76
C ASP A 99 17.44 -5.40 -14.19
N ARG A 100 16.57 -4.48 -14.64
CA ARG A 100 16.52 -3.12 -14.09
C ARG A 100 15.94 -3.11 -12.69
N LEU A 101 14.92 -3.92 -12.42
CA LEU A 101 14.35 -4.07 -11.08
C LEU A 101 15.36 -4.59 -10.05
N ALA A 102 16.32 -5.41 -10.47
CA ALA A 102 17.41 -5.89 -9.63
C ALA A 102 18.55 -4.86 -9.46
N ALA A 103 18.63 -3.86 -10.34
CA ALA A 103 19.70 -2.87 -10.37
C ALA A 103 19.37 -1.56 -9.64
N ILE A 104 18.11 -1.31 -9.30
CA ILE A 104 17.70 -0.11 -8.56
C ILE A 104 18.09 -0.21 -7.07
N SER A 105 18.13 0.94 -6.40
CA SER A 105 18.36 0.96 -4.95
C SER A 105 17.18 0.35 -4.19
N TRP A 106 17.42 -0.08 -2.95
CA TRP A 106 16.35 -0.63 -2.11
C TRP A 106 15.28 0.43 -1.80
N GLN A 107 15.66 1.70 -1.63
CA GLN A 107 14.73 2.81 -1.45
C GLN A 107 13.89 3.06 -2.71
N ASP A 108 14.52 3.02 -3.88
CA ASP A 108 13.79 3.16 -5.15
C ASP A 108 12.83 1.99 -5.38
N PHE A 109 13.19 0.78 -4.94
CA PHE A 109 12.32 -0.38 -5.01
C PHE A 109 11.07 -0.21 -4.13
N GLU A 110 11.22 0.24 -2.88
CA GLU A 110 10.08 0.57 -2.02
C GLU A 110 9.17 1.64 -2.64
N LEU A 111 9.81 2.69 -3.18
CA LEU A 111 9.14 3.80 -3.84
C LEU A 111 8.34 3.34 -5.07
N LEU A 112 8.93 2.46 -5.88
CA LEU A 112 8.33 1.85 -7.07
C LEU A 112 7.10 1.01 -6.70
N VAL A 113 7.23 0.14 -5.69
CA VAL A 113 6.13 -0.68 -5.18
C VAL A 113 5.01 0.21 -4.65
N GLY A 114 5.35 1.24 -3.88
CA GLY A 114 4.38 2.22 -3.37
C GLY A 114 3.62 2.92 -4.49
N GLU A 115 4.32 3.37 -5.54
CA GLU A 115 3.68 4.03 -6.68
C GLU A 115 2.78 3.08 -7.49
N ALA A 116 3.20 1.82 -7.69
CA ALA A 116 2.37 0.81 -8.34
C ALA A 116 1.04 0.56 -7.57
N TYR A 117 1.08 0.56 -6.24
CA TYR A 117 -0.13 0.47 -5.41
C TYR A 117 -0.99 1.74 -5.44
N ARG A 118 -0.36 2.93 -5.44
CA ARG A 118 -1.10 4.21 -5.59
C ARG A 118 -1.91 4.22 -6.87
N ARG A 119 -1.34 3.77 -7.99
CA ARG A 119 -2.05 3.68 -9.28
C ARG A 119 -3.20 2.67 -9.29
N LYS A 120 -3.17 1.67 -8.40
CA LYS A 120 -4.28 0.74 -8.15
C LYS A 120 -5.35 1.27 -7.19
N GLY A 121 -5.27 2.55 -6.81
CA GLY A 121 -6.26 3.21 -5.96
C GLY A 121 -6.05 3.00 -4.46
N PHE A 122 -4.88 2.54 -4.02
CA PHE A 122 -4.55 2.47 -2.60
C PHE A 122 -3.98 3.80 -2.10
N ALA A 123 -4.38 4.22 -0.89
CA ALA A 123 -3.64 5.22 -0.15
C ALA A 123 -2.39 4.55 0.45
N VAL A 124 -1.21 5.08 0.13
CA VAL A 124 0.09 4.48 0.49
C VAL A 124 0.87 5.42 1.39
N GLN A 125 1.19 4.93 2.59
CA GLN A 125 2.09 5.57 3.55
C GLN A 125 3.42 4.82 3.55
N GLU A 126 4.51 5.53 3.27
CA GLU A 126 5.89 5.04 3.32
C GLU A 126 6.42 5.22 4.75
N LEU A 127 6.90 4.16 5.38
CA LEU A 127 7.44 4.25 6.75
C LEU A 127 8.95 4.49 6.77
N GLY A 128 9.65 4.18 5.68
CA GLY A 128 11.11 4.27 5.58
C GLY A 128 11.76 3.21 6.49
N GLY A 129 12.41 2.21 5.89
CA GLY A 129 12.81 0.92 6.48
C GLY A 129 13.70 0.87 7.73
N GLU A 130 13.79 1.92 8.56
CA GLU A 130 14.54 1.97 9.83
C GLU A 130 13.66 2.21 11.06
N GLY A 131 12.37 1.84 10.99
CA GLY A 131 11.48 1.86 12.16
C GLY A 131 11.57 0.58 13.00
N PRO A 132 11.27 0.62 14.32
CA PRO A 132 11.06 -0.56 15.16
C PRO A 132 9.80 -1.37 14.77
N ASP A 133 9.15 -1.02 13.66
CA ASP A 133 7.86 -1.51 13.20
C ASP A 133 7.89 -2.93 12.61
N GLY A 134 8.90 -3.73 12.96
CA GLY A 134 9.00 -5.14 12.59
C GLY A 134 9.29 -5.38 11.09
N GLY A 135 9.80 -4.36 10.39
CA GLY A 135 10.15 -4.42 8.97
C GLY A 135 8.97 -4.17 8.02
N ILE A 136 8.02 -3.32 8.41
CA ILE A 136 6.98 -2.81 7.50
C ILE A 136 7.56 -1.61 6.75
N ASP A 137 7.58 -1.68 5.42
CA ASP A 137 8.09 -0.59 4.57
C ASP A 137 6.95 0.30 4.09
N LEU A 138 5.78 -0.29 3.80
CA LEU A 138 4.57 0.45 3.37
C LEU A 138 3.33 0.03 4.17
N VAL A 139 2.44 1.01 4.40
CA VAL A 139 1.07 0.78 4.88
C VAL A 139 0.09 1.20 3.80
N LEU A 140 -0.67 0.22 3.29
CA LEU A 140 -1.72 0.46 2.31
C LEU A 140 -3.07 0.57 3.00
N ARG A 141 -3.91 1.48 2.49
CA ARG A 141 -5.30 1.64 2.93
C ARG A 141 -6.22 1.76 1.72
N ARG A 142 -7.30 0.99 1.74
CA ARG A 142 -8.39 1.06 0.77
C ARG A 142 -9.65 0.48 1.39
N ASP A 143 -10.80 1.12 1.20
CA ASP A 143 -12.10 0.62 1.66
C ASP A 143 -12.16 0.23 3.16
N GLY A 144 -11.43 0.95 4.01
CA GLY A 144 -11.34 0.67 5.46
C GLY A 144 -10.43 -0.50 5.83
N GLU A 145 -9.83 -1.17 4.85
CA GLU A 145 -8.84 -2.22 5.06
C GLU A 145 -7.45 -1.61 5.23
N LYS A 146 -6.66 -2.22 6.11
CA LYS A 146 -5.27 -1.85 6.35
C LYS A 146 -4.39 -3.04 6.01
N VAL A 147 -3.44 -2.84 5.09
CA VAL A 147 -2.53 -3.89 4.63
C VAL A 147 -1.09 -3.45 4.86
N PHE A 148 -0.27 -4.32 5.44
CA PHE A 148 1.16 -4.07 5.61
C PHE A 148 1.95 -4.65 4.44
N VAL A 149 2.99 -3.94 4.02
CA VAL A 149 3.87 -4.40 2.95
C VAL A 149 5.30 -4.41 3.44
N GLN A 150 6.00 -5.50 3.17
CA GLN A 150 7.45 -5.59 3.32
C GLN A 150 8.08 -5.86 1.95
N CYS A 151 9.00 -4.99 1.58
CA CYS A 151 9.84 -5.05 0.42
C CYS A 151 11.15 -5.74 0.80
N LYS A 152 11.43 -6.88 0.16
CA LYS A 152 12.75 -7.52 0.22
C LYS A 152 13.45 -7.35 -1.11
N HIS A 153 14.33 -6.35 -1.14
CA HIS A 153 15.33 -6.17 -2.19
C HIS A 153 16.62 -6.88 -1.77
N TRP A 154 17.02 -7.94 -2.47
CA TRP A 154 18.10 -8.81 -1.99
C TRP A 154 18.89 -9.46 -3.12
N LYS A 155 20.15 -9.81 -2.82
CA LYS A 155 21.14 -10.39 -3.76
C LYS A 155 21.00 -11.90 -3.97
N ALA A 156 20.18 -12.58 -3.18
CA ALA A 156 19.92 -14.01 -3.38
C ALA A 156 18.53 -14.20 -4.04
N THR A 157 18.25 -15.41 -4.53
CA THR A 157 17.25 -15.63 -5.59
C THR A 157 15.84 -16.03 -5.12
N SER A 158 15.69 -16.71 -3.97
CA SER A 158 14.41 -17.09 -3.30
C SER A 158 14.14 -16.72 -1.80
N VAL A 159 13.07 -15.97 -1.49
CA VAL A 159 12.69 -15.53 -0.13
C VAL A 159 12.15 -16.69 0.72
N GLY A 160 12.68 -16.83 1.94
CA GLY A 160 12.34 -17.87 2.91
C GLY A 160 11.04 -17.64 3.69
N VAL A 161 10.53 -18.70 4.32
CA VAL A 161 9.28 -18.68 5.11
C VAL A 161 9.35 -17.79 6.36
N ASP A 162 10.54 -17.59 6.93
CA ASP A 162 10.71 -16.84 8.18
C ASP A 162 10.32 -15.36 8.03
N VAL A 163 10.67 -14.76 6.89
CA VAL A 163 10.25 -13.39 6.54
C VAL A 163 8.73 -13.29 6.48
N VAL A 164 8.08 -14.27 5.85
CA VAL A 164 6.61 -14.31 5.69
C VAL A 164 5.92 -14.51 7.03
N ARG A 165 6.49 -15.35 7.91
CA ARG A 165 5.98 -15.56 9.28
C ARG A 165 6.12 -14.33 10.15
N GLN A 166 7.24 -13.63 10.04
CA GLN A 166 7.51 -12.40 10.79
C GLN A 166 6.46 -11.34 10.49
N ILE A 167 6.27 -10.98 9.21
CA ILE A 167 5.27 -9.96 8.84
C ILE A 167 3.84 -10.39 9.19
N PHE A 168 3.52 -11.69 9.05
CA PHE A 168 2.23 -12.21 9.46
C PHE A 168 1.98 -12.05 10.96
N GLY A 169 3.01 -12.25 11.79
CA GLY A 169 2.95 -11.97 13.23
C GLY A 169 2.70 -10.50 13.53
N VAL A 170 3.40 -9.59 12.83
CA VAL A 170 3.22 -8.14 12.98
C VAL A 170 1.81 -7.72 12.55
N MET A 171 1.30 -8.26 11.44
CA MET A 171 -0.06 -8.06 10.94
C MET A 171 -1.10 -8.45 11.98
N ALA A 172 -0.98 -9.64 12.57
CA ALA A 172 -1.88 -10.14 13.60
C ALA A 172 -1.82 -9.28 14.87
N ALA A 173 -0.63 -8.88 15.31
CA ALA A 173 -0.43 -8.08 16.52
C ALA A 173 -1.03 -6.66 16.40
N HIS A 174 -1.00 -6.06 15.20
CA HIS A 174 -1.46 -4.68 14.98
C HIS A 174 -2.83 -4.59 14.28
N GLY A 175 -3.53 -5.72 14.13
CA GLY A 175 -4.89 -5.78 13.58
C GLY A 175 -5.01 -5.30 12.13
N ALA A 176 -3.99 -5.55 11.30
CA ALA A 176 -4.09 -5.33 9.86
C ALA A 176 -4.93 -6.44 9.22
N THR A 177 -5.67 -6.11 8.16
CA THR A 177 -6.54 -7.03 7.43
C THR A 177 -5.73 -8.08 6.67
N GLY A 178 -4.55 -7.69 6.18
CA GLY A 178 -3.64 -8.54 5.42
C GLY A 178 -2.22 -8.03 5.44
N CYS A 179 -1.30 -8.83 4.90
CA CYS A 179 0.06 -8.40 4.63
C CYS A 179 0.55 -8.89 3.26
N VAL A 180 1.48 -8.14 2.69
CA VAL A 180 2.10 -8.42 1.40
C VAL A 180 3.61 -8.47 1.59
N VAL A 181 4.25 -9.49 1.03
CA VAL A 181 5.71 -9.47 0.85
C VAL A 181 5.98 -9.27 -0.64
N VAL A 182 6.89 -8.36 -0.97
CA VAL A 182 7.27 -8.04 -2.35
C VAL A 182 8.76 -8.27 -2.54
N THR A 183 9.15 -8.92 -3.63
CA THR A 183 10.55 -9.19 -3.97
C THR A 183 10.80 -9.19 -5.48
N SER A 184 11.99 -8.80 -5.91
CA SER A 184 12.45 -8.94 -7.31
C SER A 184 12.85 -10.38 -7.66
N GLY A 185 13.10 -11.21 -6.64
CA GLY A 185 13.45 -12.62 -6.75
C GLY A 185 12.22 -13.54 -6.87
N SER A 186 12.29 -14.68 -6.17
CA SER A 186 11.24 -15.71 -6.07
C SER A 186 10.94 -16.04 -4.60
N TYR A 187 10.04 -17.01 -4.35
CA TYR A 187 9.74 -17.52 -3.01
C TYR A 187 10.02 -19.01 -2.89
N THR A 188 10.43 -19.44 -1.70
CA THR A 188 10.57 -20.86 -1.38
C THR A 188 9.20 -21.55 -1.35
N SER A 189 9.16 -22.87 -1.58
CA SER A 189 7.91 -23.65 -1.47
C SER A 189 7.28 -23.51 -0.07
N ALA A 190 8.09 -23.53 0.99
CA ALA A 190 7.64 -23.32 2.35
C ALA A 190 6.96 -21.94 2.56
N ALA A 191 7.47 -20.88 1.92
CA ALA A 191 6.86 -19.55 1.97
C ALA A 191 5.50 -19.52 1.25
N LEU A 192 5.43 -20.12 0.05
CA LEU A 192 4.19 -20.25 -0.72
C LEU A 192 3.13 -21.04 0.08
N ASP A 193 3.53 -22.18 0.63
CA ASP A 193 2.69 -23.07 1.44
C ASP A 193 2.16 -22.36 2.70
N PHE A 194 2.99 -21.55 3.34
CA PHE A 194 2.58 -20.73 4.48
C PHE A 194 1.59 -19.63 4.06
N ALA A 195 1.77 -19.00 2.90
CA ALA A 195 0.82 -17.98 2.42
C ALA A 195 -0.55 -18.57 2.04
N ARG A 196 -0.61 -19.82 1.56
CA ARG A 196 -1.86 -20.46 1.13
C ARG A 196 -2.93 -20.45 2.22
N GLY A 197 -4.10 -19.87 1.89
CA GLY A 197 -5.28 -19.83 2.76
C GLY A 197 -5.18 -18.85 3.93
N ARG A 198 -4.18 -17.97 3.94
CA ARG A 198 -4.02 -16.88 4.92
C ARG A 198 -4.15 -15.52 4.23
N ASN A 199 -4.31 -14.46 5.01
CA ASN A 199 -4.33 -13.08 4.49
C ASN A 199 -2.91 -12.58 4.20
N VAL A 200 -2.16 -13.36 3.42
CA VAL A 200 -0.76 -13.11 3.08
C VAL A 200 -0.61 -13.23 1.56
N ASP A 201 -0.28 -12.13 0.92
CA ASP A 201 0.01 -12.09 -0.51
C ASP A 201 1.52 -12.05 -0.75
N LEU A 202 1.97 -12.85 -1.71
CA LEU A 202 3.35 -12.89 -2.16
C LEU A 202 3.42 -12.33 -3.59
N ILE A 203 4.35 -11.40 -3.81
CA ILE A 203 4.57 -10.74 -5.10
C ILE A 203 6.04 -10.88 -5.47
N ASP A 204 6.30 -11.73 -6.46
CA ASP A 204 7.62 -11.93 -7.02
C ASP A 204 7.90 -10.95 -8.16
N GLY A 205 9.11 -10.98 -8.70
CA GLY A 205 9.54 -10.07 -9.77
C GLY A 205 8.59 -10.05 -10.97
N PRO A 206 8.22 -11.21 -11.56
CA PRO A 206 7.26 -11.27 -12.66
C PRO A 206 5.90 -10.68 -12.33
N LYS A 207 5.33 -11.01 -11.16
CA LYS A 207 4.03 -10.50 -10.73
C LYS A 207 4.08 -8.99 -10.49
N LEU A 208 5.20 -8.47 -9.97
CA LEU A 208 5.41 -7.03 -9.80
C LEU A 208 5.46 -6.30 -11.14
N LEU A 209 6.22 -6.81 -12.12
CA LEU A 209 6.29 -6.22 -13.46
C LEU A 209 4.93 -6.19 -14.14
N LYS A 210 4.17 -7.30 -14.08
CA LYS A 210 2.79 -7.35 -14.60
C LYS A 210 1.89 -6.33 -13.90
N MET A 211 2.05 -6.18 -12.58
CA MET A 211 1.32 -5.17 -11.81
C MET A 211 1.65 -3.74 -12.25
N MET A 212 2.90 -3.47 -12.62
CA MET A 212 3.33 -2.16 -13.12
C MET A 212 2.79 -1.89 -14.53
N GLU A 213 2.85 -2.87 -15.45
CA GLU A 213 2.32 -2.77 -16.82
C GLU A 213 0.82 -2.48 -16.86
N GLN A 214 0.04 -3.17 -16.02
CA GLN A 214 -1.41 -2.97 -15.91
C GLN A 214 -1.79 -1.62 -15.30
N SER A 215 -0.85 -0.97 -14.62
CA SER A 215 -1.06 0.33 -13.99
C SER A 215 -0.62 1.49 -14.89
N ASP A 216 -0.21 1.23 -16.14
CA ASP A 216 0.13 2.28 -17.09
C ASP A 216 -1.11 2.81 -17.84
N PRO A 217 -1.37 4.12 -17.79
CA PRO A 217 -2.52 4.72 -18.46
C PRO A 217 -2.42 4.66 -20.00
N ALA A 218 -1.23 4.45 -20.56
CA ALA A 218 -1.02 4.29 -22.00
C ALA A 218 -1.60 2.96 -22.51
N THR A 219 -1.57 1.90 -21.70
CA THR A 219 -2.07 0.57 -22.08
C THR A 219 -3.60 0.44 -21.96
N ALA A 220 -4.26 1.42 -21.31
CA ALA A 220 -5.70 1.44 -21.14
C ALA A 220 -6.49 1.80 -22.42
N GLY A 221 -5.79 2.22 -23.50
CA GLY A 221 -6.41 2.68 -24.75
C GLY A 221 -6.35 1.72 -25.95
N GLU A 222 -5.63 0.60 -25.88
CA GLU A 222 -5.32 -0.21 -27.09
C GLU A 222 -5.75 -1.68 -27.05
N HIS A 223 -6.49 -2.15 -26.04
CA HIS A 223 -7.04 -3.52 -26.02
C HIS A 223 -8.57 -3.51 -26.04
N SER A 224 -9.13 -3.06 -27.16
CA SER A 224 -10.52 -3.30 -27.56
C SER A 224 -10.55 -4.03 -28.91
N THR A 225 -10.02 -5.25 -28.94
CA THR A 225 -10.38 -6.28 -29.91
C THR A 225 -10.37 -7.62 -29.16
N PRO A 226 -11.48 -8.38 -29.10
CA PRO A 226 -11.52 -9.63 -28.36
C PRO A 226 -10.89 -10.76 -29.20
N PRO A 227 -9.82 -11.44 -28.73
CA PRO A 227 -9.48 -12.75 -29.24
C PRO A 227 -10.32 -13.79 -28.49
N SER A 228 -10.96 -14.64 -29.29
CA SER A 228 -11.74 -15.81 -28.93
C SER A 228 -11.17 -16.66 -27.80
N GLU A 229 -12.09 -17.07 -26.93
CA GLU A 229 -12.08 -18.09 -25.89
C GLU A 229 -10.98 -19.17 -25.99
N GLU A 230 -9.96 -19.09 -25.10
CA GLU A 230 -9.34 -20.28 -24.49
C GLU A 230 -9.03 -20.01 -23.01
N HIS A 231 -9.20 -21.08 -22.23
CA HIS A 231 -9.38 -21.16 -20.79
C HIS A 231 -8.10 -20.80 -19.98
N HIS A 232 -7.97 -19.57 -19.48
CA HIS A 232 -6.97 -19.25 -18.43
C HIS A 232 -7.53 -18.29 -17.39
N ALA A 233 -7.73 -18.82 -16.18
CA ALA A 233 -8.21 -18.10 -15.01
C ALA A 233 -7.32 -16.89 -14.66
N GLU A 234 -7.95 -15.71 -14.59
CA GLU A 234 -7.36 -14.50 -14.04
C GLU A 234 -6.96 -14.67 -12.57
N PRO A 235 -5.81 -14.13 -12.12
CA PRO A 235 -5.63 -13.74 -10.74
C PRO A 235 -5.45 -12.22 -10.66
N GLY A 236 -6.55 -11.49 -10.85
CA GLY A 236 -6.69 -10.10 -10.41
C GLY A 236 -6.84 -10.03 -8.89
N LEU A 237 -6.35 -8.93 -8.32
CA LEU A 237 -6.46 -8.56 -6.90
C LEU A 237 -7.93 -8.21 -6.53
N SER A 238 -8.83 -9.18 -6.75
CA SER A 238 -10.27 -9.12 -6.46
C SER A 238 -10.70 -10.26 -5.51
N LYS A 239 -9.75 -10.87 -4.79
CA LYS A 239 -10.12 -11.48 -3.51
C LYS A 239 -10.26 -10.35 -2.52
N THR A 240 -11.44 -9.75 -2.51
CA THR A 240 -12.02 -9.00 -1.39
C THR A 240 -11.47 -9.62 -0.11
N PHE A 241 -10.86 -8.82 0.78
CA PHE A 241 -10.45 -9.31 2.09
C PHE A 241 -11.71 -9.52 2.94
N HIS A 242 -12.56 -10.46 2.50
CA HIS A 242 -13.67 -10.93 3.27
C HIS A 242 -13.11 -11.60 4.50
N ARG A 243 -13.53 -11.07 5.65
CA ARG A 243 -13.48 -11.70 6.96
C ARG A 243 -13.92 -13.15 6.82
N SER A 244 -12.95 -14.02 6.63
CA SER A 244 -13.16 -15.46 6.56
C SER A 244 -13.34 -15.93 7.99
N THR A 245 -14.59 -15.93 8.44
CA THR A 245 -14.98 -16.72 9.60
C THR A 245 -14.63 -18.17 9.26
N PRO A 246 -13.81 -18.88 10.05
CA PRO A 246 -13.36 -20.21 9.70
C PRO A 246 -14.54 -21.18 9.77
N GLN A 247 -15.21 -21.42 8.65
CA GLN A 247 -16.09 -22.56 8.53
C GLN A 247 -15.23 -23.81 8.40
N LEU A 248 -15.13 -24.54 9.50
CA LEU A 248 -14.56 -25.89 9.59
C LEU A 248 -15.35 -26.83 8.66
N THR A 249 -15.02 -26.84 7.38
CA THR A 249 -15.46 -27.91 6.47
C THR A 249 -14.67 -29.17 6.82
N PRO A 250 -15.33 -30.28 7.20
CA PRO A 250 -14.63 -31.51 7.55
C PRO A 250 -13.89 -32.06 6.33
N ARG A 251 -12.70 -32.64 6.55
CA ARG A 251 -11.95 -33.35 5.51
C ARG A 251 -12.48 -34.76 5.35
N CYS A 252 -12.46 -35.27 4.12
CA CYS A 252 -12.90 -36.63 3.80
C CYS A 252 -12.04 -37.67 4.53
N PRO A 253 -12.64 -38.66 5.24
CA PRO A 253 -11.88 -39.66 6.00
C PRO A 253 -11.07 -40.62 5.12
N LEU A 254 -11.46 -40.79 3.85
CA LEU A 254 -10.79 -41.73 2.92
C LEU A 254 -9.62 -41.10 2.17
N CYS A 255 -9.73 -39.82 1.82
CA CYS A 255 -8.82 -39.21 0.84
C CYS A 255 -8.39 -37.77 1.20
N GLN A 256 -8.84 -37.25 2.35
CA GLN A 256 -8.53 -35.93 2.90
C GLN A 256 -8.91 -34.71 2.05
N SER A 257 -9.54 -34.92 0.90
CA SER A 257 -10.11 -33.83 0.10
C SER A 257 -11.24 -33.11 0.83
N ALA A 258 -11.55 -31.90 0.40
CA ALA A 258 -12.69 -31.13 0.90
C ALA A 258 -14.00 -31.92 0.75
N MET A 259 -14.92 -31.70 1.68
CA MET A 259 -16.28 -32.27 1.61
C MET A 259 -17.29 -31.17 1.28
N ALA A 260 -18.31 -31.53 0.51
CA ALA A 260 -19.44 -30.68 0.18
C ALA A 260 -20.71 -31.24 0.80
N LYS A 261 -21.57 -30.36 1.33
CA LYS A 261 -22.87 -30.75 1.88
C LYS A 261 -23.80 -31.17 0.73
N ARG A 262 -24.43 -32.34 0.83
CA ARG A 262 -25.32 -32.93 -0.18
C ARG A 262 -26.55 -33.48 0.51
N THR A 263 -27.69 -33.46 -0.20
CA THR A 263 -28.93 -34.04 0.31
C THR A 263 -29.12 -35.43 -0.26
N ALA A 264 -29.40 -36.42 0.60
CA ALA A 264 -29.67 -37.78 0.16
C ALA A 264 -30.99 -37.81 -0.65
N ARG A 265 -30.94 -38.33 -1.88
CA ARG A 265 -32.11 -38.38 -2.78
C ARG A 265 -32.90 -39.70 -2.68
N LYS A 266 -32.31 -40.75 -2.10
CA LYS A 266 -32.87 -42.11 -2.03
C LYS A 266 -32.44 -42.81 -0.75
N GLY A 267 -33.26 -43.75 -0.26
CA GLY A 267 -32.99 -44.56 0.93
C GLY A 267 -33.62 -44.01 2.22
N PRO A 268 -33.36 -44.66 3.38
CA PRO A 268 -33.99 -44.32 4.67
C PRO A 268 -33.66 -42.91 5.19
N ASN A 269 -32.61 -42.29 4.65
CA ASN A 269 -32.20 -40.92 5.01
C ASN A 269 -32.53 -39.90 3.91
N ALA A 270 -33.42 -40.22 2.96
CA ALA A 270 -33.81 -39.29 1.90
C ALA A 270 -34.32 -37.96 2.48
N GLY A 271 -33.80 -36.84 1.96
CA GLY A 271 -34.07 -35.49 2.47
C GLY A 271 -33.07 -34.98 3.52
N GLN A 272 -32.25 -35.84 4.13
CA GLN A 272 -31.22 -35.39 5.08
C GLN A 272 -29.96 -34.90 4.37
N GLU A 273 -29.31 -33.90 4.97
CA GLU A 273 -28.04 -33.37 4.51
C GLU A 273 -26.87 -34.15 5.12
N PHE A 274 -25.90 -34.53 4.31
CA PHE A 274 -24.66 -35.19 4.71
C PHE A 274 -23.47 -34.57 3.97
N TRP A 275 -22.28 -34.71 4.52
CA TRP A 275 -21.05 -34.29 3.86
C TRP A 275 -20.60 -35.41 2.92
N GLY A 276 -20.45 -35.11 1.63
CA GLY A 276 -19.89 -36.02 0.63
C GLY A 276 -18.55 -35.51 0.09
N CYS A 277 -17.63 -36.41 -0.22
CA CYS A 277 -16.35 -36.06 -0.84
C CYS A 277 -16.56 -35.33 -2.18
N THR A 278 -15.79 -34.27 -2.43
CA THR A 278 -15.84 -33.53 -3.71
C THR A 278 -15.33 -34.35 -4.91
N ARG A 279 -14.53 -35.39 -4.66
CA ARG A 279 -14.03 -36.33 -5.69
C ARG A 279 -15.00 -37.46 -6.04
N TYR A 280 -16.28 -37.38 -5.69
CA TYR A 280 -17.26 -38.35 -6.18
C TYR A 280 -17.39 -38.24 -7.71
N PRO A 281 -17.38 -39.35 -8.48
CA PRO A 281 -17.59 -40.74 -8.06
C PRO A 281 -16.35 -41.54 -7.62
N ASP A 282 -15.13 -41.01 -7.85
CA ASP A 282 -13.86 -41.69 -7.57
C ASP A 282 -13.59 -41.91 -6.08
N CYS A 283 -14.15 -41.07 -5.22
CA CYS A 283 -14.12 -41.25 -3.77
C CYS A 283 -15.52 -41.10 -3.17
N ARG A 284 -15.99 -42.14 -2.48
CA ARG A 284 -17.33 -42.22 -1.87
C ARG A 284 -17.36 -41.93 -0.36
N GLY A 285 -16.37 -41.19 0.15
CA GLY A 285 -16.31 -40.84 1.58
C GLY A 285 -17.44 -39.90 2.00
N THR A 286 -18.08 -40.20 3.14
CA THR A 286 -19.23 -39.46 3.70
C THR A 286 -19.07 -39.20 5.20
N ARG A 287 -19.77 -38.17 5.71
CA ARG A 287 -19.87 -37.81 7.14
C ARG A 287 -21.23 -37.18 7.44
#